data_AF-A0A2D7Y2H7-F1
#
_entry.id   AF-A0A2D7Y2H7-F1
#
_cell.length_a   1.000
_cell.length_b   1.000
_cell.length_c   1.000
_cell.angle_alpha   90.00
_cell.angle_beta   90.00
_cell.angle_gamma   90.00
#
_symmetry.space_group_name_H-M   'P 1'
#
loop_
_entity.id
_entity.type
_entity.pdbx_description
1 polymer ?
#
loop_
_entity_poly.entity_id
_entity_poly.type
_entity_poly.pdbx_seq_one_letter_code
_entity_poly.pdbx_strand_id
1 'polypeptide(L)'
;MRSVFLSFILAASLGATACATTPRPDPGVDEAQVLEDLRILAADDMEGRETGTDGNARARAYIIERLQELDIEPVGDSYEHSFTFTSRDNGGAEMTGVNILARIPGTFGGEHTMVVTAHYDHEGMRGGQIWNGADDNASGVAG
;
A
#
# COMPACT_ATOMS: atom_id res chain seq x y z
N MET A 1 -19.51 -19.56 -73.02
CA MET A 1 -19.05 -18.17 -72.79
C MET A 1 -19.80 -17.60 -71.58
N ARG A 2 -19.05 -17.00 -70.64
CA ARG A 2 -19.48 -16.13 -69.51
C ARG A 2 -20.22 -16.86 -68.35
N SER A 3 -19.58 -17.21 -67.24
CA SER A 3 -19.07 -16.39 -66.12
C SER A 3 -20.17 -15.64 -65.35
N VAL A 4 -20.48 -16.09 -64.11
CA VAL A 4 -20.81 -15.21 -62.96
C VAL A 4 -20.39 -15.94 -61.67
N PHE A 5 -19.35 -15.43 -61.00
CA PHE A 5 -19.08 -15.67 -59.58
C PHE A 5 -19.79 -14.56 -58.80
N LEU A 6 -20.52 -14.90 -57.73
CA LEU A 6 -21.04 -13.93 -56.78
C LEU A 6 -20.62 -14.35 -55.37
N SER A 7 -19.42 -13.92 -54.96
CA SER A 7 -18.98 -14.01 -53.57
C SER A 7 -19.69 -12.92 -52.75
N PHE A 8 -20.49 -13.34 -51.78
CA PHE A 8 -20.96 -12.47 -50.71
C PHE A 8 -19.80 -12.24 -49.73
N ILE A 9 -19.26 -11.02 -49.71
CA ILE A 9 -18.36 -10.58 -48.64
C ILE A 9 -19.23 -10.10 -47.48
N LEU A 10 -19.29 -10.89 -46.41
CA LEU A 10 -19.89 -10.49 -45.14
C LEU A 10 -18.88 -9.60 -44.40
N ALA A 11 -19.04 -8.28 -44.51
CA ALA A 11 -18.26 -7.32 -43.74
C ALA A 11 -18.74 -7.35 -42.27
N ALA A 12 -18.03 -8.08 -41.43
CA ALA A 12 -18.19 -8.00 -39.98
C ALA A 12 -17.62 -6.66 -39.51
N SER A 13 -18.50 -5.69 -39.22
CA SER A 13 -18.13 -4.44 -38.59
C SER A 13 -17.61 -4.72 -37.18
N LEU A 14 -16.29 -4.67 -37.00
CA LEU A 14 -15.64 -4.59 -35.70
C LEU A 14 -16.07 -3.26 -35.06
N GLY A 15 -17.09 -3.31 -34.21
CA GLY A 15 -17.45 -2.20 -33.35
C GLY A 15 -16.29 -1.96 -32.38
N ALA A 16 -15.51 -0.90 -32.61
CA ALA A 16 -14.55 -0.41 -31.63
C ALA A 16 -15.36 0.16 -30.45
N THR A 17 -15.63 -0.68 -29.46
CA THR A 17 -16.14 -0.23 -28.16
C THR A 17 -15.03 0.58 -27.52
N ALA A 18 -15.06 1.90 -27.70
CA ALA A 18 -14.26 2.79 -26.89
C ALA A 18 -14.68 2.58 -25.43
N CYS A 19 -13.81 2.02 -24.61
CA CYS A 19 -13.96 2.04 -23.16
C CYS A 19 -13.94 3.50 -22.72
N ALA A 20 -15.11 4.12 -22.64
CA ALA A 20 -15.26 5.38 -21.94
C ALA A 20 -15.07 5.08 -20.45
N THR A 21 -13.85 5.26 -19.96
CA THR A 21 -13.58 5.30 -18.52
C THR A 21 -14.24 6.56 -17.98
N THR A 22 -15.48 6.44 -17.51
CA THR A 22 -16.07 7.47 -16.67
C THR A 22 -15.12 7.72 -15.51
N PRO A 23 -14.69 8.97 -15.26
CA PRO A 23 -13.86 9.28 -14.11
C PRO A 23 -14.59 8.78 -12.86
N ARG A 24 -13.92 7.95 -12.05
CA ARG A 24 -14.44 7.61 -10.73
C ARG A 24 -14.60 8.94 -9.98
N PRO A 25 -15.77 9.24 -9.39
CA PRO A 25 -15.92 10.40 -8.54
C PRO A 25 -14.84 10.36 -7.47
N ASP A 26 -14.12 11.45 -7.26
CA ASP A 26 -13.18 11.56 -6.15
C ASP A 26 -14.01 11.56 -4.86
N PRO A 27 -13.93 10.52 -4.01
CA PRO A 27 -14.65 10.50 -2.75
C PRO A 27 -14.13 11.57 -1.78
N GLY A 28 -12.99 12.21 -2.07
CA GLY A 28 -12.26 13.06 -1.14
C GLY A 28 -11.50 12.21 -0.11
N VAL A 29 -10.73 12.89 0.74
CA VAL A 29 -10.08 12.26 1.89
C VAL A 29 -11.11 12.12 3.02
N ASP A 30 -11.27 10.91 3.55
CA ASP A 30 -12.06 10.68 4.76
C ASP A 30 -11.24 11.08 5.99
N GLU A 31 -11.34 12.34 6.39
CA GLU A 31 -10.60 12.89 7.54
C GLU A 31 -10.86 12.12 8.84
N ALA A 32 -12.07 11.56 9.01
CA ALA A 32 -12.40 10.81 10.22
C ALA A 32 -11.64 9.49 10.27
N GLN A 33 -11.53 8.80 9.13
CA GLN A 33 -10.76 7.57 9.01
C GLN A 33 -9.26 7.83 9.19
N VAL A 34 -8.71 8.88 8.57
CA VAL A 34 -7.29 9.27 8.76
C VAL A 34 -6.98 9.52 10.24
N LEU A 35 -7.85 10.24 10.94
CA LEU A 35 -7.68 10.49 12.38
C LEU A 35 -7.79 9.22 13.22
N GLU A 36 -8.61 8.25 12.81
CA GLU A 36 -8.72 6.97 13.50
C GLU A 36 -7.48 6.10 13.30
N ASP A 37 -7.01 5.97 12.05
CA ASP A 37 -5.79 5.26 11.70
C ASP A 37 -4.58 5.83 12.47
N LEU A 38 -4.48 7.16 12.56
CA LEU A 38 -3.47 7.86 13.38
C LEU A 38 -3.58 7.51 14.87
N ARG A 39 -4.79 7.53 15.44
CA ARG A 39 -5.00 7.21 16.86
C ARG A 39 -4.58 5.78 17.18
N ILE A 40 -4.92 4.83 16.32
CA ILE A 40 -4.58 3.42 16.53
C ILE A 40 -3.07 3.21 16.41
N LEU A 41 -2.45 3.74 15.35
CA LEU A 41 -1.01 3.59 15.12
C LEU A 41 -0.15 4.28 16.20
N ALA A 42 -0.65 5.37 16.79
CA ALA A 42 0.00 6.09 17.87
C ALA A 42 -0.49 5.65 19.28
N ALA A 43 -1.30 4.61 19.41
CA ALA A 43 -1.79 4.16 20.71
C ALA A 43 -0.64 3.56 21.55
N ASP A 44 -0.78 3.62 22.88
CA ASP A 44 0.16 2.97 23.81
C ASP A 44 0.27 1.45 23.56
N ASP A 45 -0.83 0.84 23.10
CA ASP A 45 -0.88 -0.56 22.69
C ASP A 45 0.04 -0.87 21.50
N MET A 46 0.55 0.12 20.76
CA MET A 46 1.56 -0.08 19.72
C MET A 46 3.00 0.01 20.26
N GLU A 47 3.17 0.31 21.54
CA GLU A 47 4.46 0.30 22.27
C GLU A 47 5.57 1.11 21.57
N GLY A 48 5.19 2.14 20.81
CA GLY A 48 6.12 2.96 20.03
C GLY A 48 6.78 2.24 18.85
N ARG A 49 6.28 1.08 18.42
CA ARG A 49 6.56 0.47 17.10
C ARG A 49 8.05 0.28 16.76
N GLU A 50 8.90 0.02 17.75
CA GLU A 50 10.33 -0.21 17.51
C GLU A 50 10.57 -1.45 16.67
N THR A 51 11.39 -1.32 15.63
CA THR A 51 11.69 -2.40 14.70
C THR A 51 12.09 -3.68 15.45
N GLY A 52 11.38 -4.78 15.15
CA GLY A 52 11.60 -6.08 15.78
C GLY A 52 10.82 -6.33 17.08
N THR A 53 10.02 -5.38 17.56
CA THR A 53 9.16 -5.56 18.74
C THR A 53 7.74 -6.06 18.39
N ASP A 54 6.99 -6.51 19.40
CA ASP A 54 5.59 -6.89 19.24
C ASP A 54 4.70 -5.71 18.84
N GLY A 55 4.98 -4.51 19.36
CA GLY A 55 4.31 -3.27 18.94
C GLY A 55 4.48 -2.96 17.47
N ASN A 56 5.69 -3.17 16.93
CA ASN A 56 5.93 -3.06 15.49
C ASN A 56 5.16 -4.13 14.70
N ALA A 57 5.10 -5.36 15.20
CA ALA A 57 4.31 -6.42 14.56
C ALA A 57 2.81 -6.13 14.54
N ARG A 58 2.24 -5.56 15.62
CA ARG A 58 0.85 -5.12 15.67
C ARG A 58 0.57 -3.99 14.68
N ALA A 59 1.47 -3.00 14.58
CA ALA A 59 1.33 -1.93 13.60
C ALA A 59 1.36 -2.46 12.16
N ARG A 60 2.25 -3.42 11.84
CA ARG A 60 2.25 -4.05 10.51
C ARG A 60 0.95 -4.77 10.20
N ALA A 61 0.46 -5.57 11.16
CA ALA A 61 -0.78 -6.31 10.98
C ALA A 61 -1.96 -5.36 10.71
N TYR A 62 -2.04 -4.26 11.46
CA TYR A 62 -3.04 -3.22 11.25
C TYR A 62 -2.98 -2.60 9.85
N ILE A 63 -1.79 -2.20 9.41
CA ILE A 63 -1.61 -1.59 8.07
C ILE A 63 -2.01 -2.57 6.97
N ILE A 64 -1.63 -3.85 7.10
CA ILE A 64 -2.00 -4.89 6.13
C ILE A 64 -3.51 -5.10 6.11
N GLU A 65 -4.18 -5.13 7.27
CA GLU A 65 -5.64 -5.23 7.36
C GLU A 65 -6.31 -4.05 6.66
N ARG A 66 -5.86 -2.81 6.91
CA ARG A 66 -6.38 -1.61 6.22
C ARG A 66 -6.19 -1.68 4.71
N LEU A 67 -5.04 -2.14 4.22
CA LEU A 67 -4.79 -2.33 2.78
C LEU A 67 -5.73 -3.38 2.17
N GLN A 68 -6.01 -4.46 2.89
CA GLN A 68 -6.95 -5.51 2.48
C GLN A 68 -8.40 -4.98 2.44
N GLU A 69 -8.82 -4.20 3.43
CA GLU A 69 -10.15 -3.56 3.45
C GLU A 69 -10.36 -2.58 2.30
N LEU A 70 -9.27 -2.00 1.78
CA LEU A 70 -9.27 -1.11 0.62
C LEU A 70 -9.13 -1.85 -0.72
N ASP A 71 -9.11 -3.18 -0.72
CA ASP A 71 -8.89 -4.03 -1.90
C ASP A 71 -7.58 -3.71 -2.66
N ILE A 72 -6.52 -3.29 -1.95
CA ILE A 72 -5.21 -2.99 -2.55
C ILE A 72 -4.36 -4.27 -2.57
N GLU A 73 -3.76 -4.63 -3.69
CA GLU A 73 -3.00 -5.89 -3.82
C GLU A 73 -1.58 -5.80 -3.22
N PRO A 74 -1.02 -6.91 -2.69
CA PRO A 74 0.39 -6.96 -2.34
C PRO A 74 1.30 -6.88 -3.58
N VAL A 75 2.55 -6.45 -3.39
CA VAL A 75 3.59 -6.56 -4.42
C VAL A 75 4.24 -7.95 -4.35
N GLY A 76 4.10 -8.76 -5.40
CA GLY A 76 4.57 -10.16 -5.37
C GLY A 76 3.63 -11.08 -4.60
N ASP A 77 4.18 -11.98 -3.78
CA ASP A 77 3.42 -13.05 -3.11
C ASP A 77 2.88 -12.65 -1.73
N SER A 78 3.40 -11.58 -1.12
CA SER A 78 3.05 -11.13 0.23
C SER A 78 3.15 -9.61 0.36
N TYR A 79 2.43 -9.03 1.33
CA TYR A 79 2.62 -7.62 1.70
C TYR A 79 3.96 -7.39 2.41
N GLU A 80 4.41 -8.35 3.21
CA GLU A 80 5.62 -8.25 4.01
C GLU A 80 6.86 -8.59 3.18
N HIS A 81 7.86 -7.71 3.24
CA HIS A 81 9.16 -7.88 2.60
C HIS A 81 10.29 -7.64 3.61
N SER A 82 10.86 -8.72 4.11
CA SER A 82 11.93 -8.66 5.11
C SER A 82 13.26 -8.23 4.49
N PHE A 83 14.05 -7.50 5.27
CA PHE A 83 15.43 -7.13 4.95
C PHE A 83 16.28 -7.13 6.22
N THR A 84 17.59 -7.27 6.07
CA THR A 84 18.53 -7.18 7.20
C THR A 84 19.30 -5.87 7.15
N PHE A 85 19.61 -5.33 8.33
CA PHE A 85 20.40 -4.11 8.47
C PHE A 85 21.19 -4.12 9.78
N THR A 86 22.27 -3.35 9.81
CA THR A 86 23.06 -3.12 11.03
C THR A 86 22.47 -1.94 11.81
N SER A 87 21.91 -2.20 12.98
CA SER A 87 21.30 -1.16 13.83
C SER A 87 22.36 -0.30 14.49
N ARG A 88 22.17 1.03 14.46
CA ARG A 88 23.04 1.99 15.15
C ARG A 88 22.74 2.03 16.65
N ASP A 89 21.48 1.89 17.03
CA ASP A 89 21.02 2.01 18.42
C ASP A 89 21.24 0.73 19.22
N ASN A 90 21.27 -0.43 18.55
CA ASN A 90 21.59 -1.73 19.17
C ASN A 90 23.07 -2.09 19.07
N GLY A 91 23.97 -1.09 19.15
CA GLY A 91 25.42 -1.31 19.22
C GLY A 91 26.03 -2.02 17.99
N GLY A 92 25.41 -1.87 16.81
CA GLY A 92 25.87 -2.52 15.59
C GLY A 92 25.35 -3.96 15.41
N ALA A 93 24.32 -4.38 16.16
CA ALA A 93 23.69 -5.67 15.94
C ALA A 93 23.01 -5.76 14.57
N GLU A 94 23.06 -6.92 13.93
CA GLU A 94 22.20 -7.21 12.79
C GLU A 94 20.76 -7.39 13.25
N MET A 95 19.85 -6.71 12.57
CA MET A 95 18.41 -6.70 12.83
C MET A 95 17.67 -7.02 11.54
N THR A 96 16.46 -7.57 11.69
CA THR A 96 15.53 -7.78 10.58
C THR A 96 14.44 -6.72 10.62
N GLY A 97 14.34 -5.93 9.56
CA GLY A 97 13.20 -5.05 9.30
C GLY A 97 12.21 -5.71 8.34
N VAL A 98 10.99 -5.19 8.29
CA VAL A 98 9.94 -5.66 7.37
C VAL A 98 9.30 -4.45 6.71
N ASN A 99 9.40 -4.35 5.40
CA ASN A 99 8.63 -3.37 4.62
C ASN A 99 7.26 -3.93 4.30
N ILE A 100 6.27 -3.04 4.15
CA ILE A 100 4.94 -3.37 3.64
C ILE A 100 4.82 -2.78 2.24
N LEU A 101 4.62 -3.60 1.22
CA LEU A 101 4.47 -3.14 -0.16
C LEU A 101 3.12 -3.57 -0.74
N ALA A 102 2.40 -2.59 -1.27
CA ALA A 102 1.12 -2.79 -1.93
C ALA A 102 1.05 -1.97 -3.22
N ARG A 103 0.18 -2.38 -4.15
CA ARG A 103 0.03 -1.73 -5.46
C ARG A 103 -1.42 -1.64 -5.87
N ILE A 104 -1.72 -0.57 -6.60
CA ILE A 104 -2.95 -0.41 -7.37
C ILE A 104 -2.54 -0.49 -8.86
N PRO A 105 -2.98 -1.51 -9.62
CA PRO A 105 -2.68 -1.60 -11.04
C PRO A 105 -3.25 -0.41 -11.81
N GLY A 106 -2.40 0.24 -12.60
CA GLY A 106 -2.84 1.31 -13.51
C GLY A 106 -3.78 0.77 -14.60
N THR A 107 -4.75 1.58 -15.02
CA THR A 107 -5.71 1.19 -16.08
C THR A 107 -5.21 1.48 -17.48
N PHE A 108 -4.18 2.32 -17.62
CA PHE A 108 -3.51 2.59 -18.89
C PHE A 108 -2.23 1.75 -18.98
N GLY A 109 -2.09 0.95 -20.04
CA GLY A 109 -0.89 0.16 -20.27
C GLY A 109 0.37 1.04 -20.34
N GLY A 110 1.45 0.57 -19.72
CA GLY A 110 2.75 1.27 -19.68
C GLY A 110 3.63 0.78 -18.54
N GLU A 111 4.88 1.27 -18.49
CA GLU A 111 5.88 0.90 -17.48
C GLU A 111 6.06 1.98 -16.40
N HIS A 112 5.10 2.89 -16.27
CA HIS A 112 5.17 3.99 -15.31
C HIS A 112 4.69 3.54 -13.93
N THR A 113 5.45 3.91 -12.90
CA THR A 113 5.12 3.64 -11.50
C THR A 113 5.23 4.93 -10.71
N MET A 114 4.22 5.20 -9.88
CA MET A 114 4.28 6.23 -8.84
C MET A 114 4.47 5.52 -7.50
N VAL A 115 5.38 6.02 -6.68
CA VAL A 115 5.63 5.49 -5.35
C VAL A 115 5.25 6.55 -4.33
N VAL A 116 4.41 6.17 -3.38
CA VAL A 116 4.06 6.91 -2.18
C VAL A 116 4.54 6.08 -1.00
N THR A 117 5.13 6.71 0.02
CA THR A 117 5.79 5.99 1.12
C THR A 117 5.75 6.78 2.41
N ALA A 118 5.75 6.05 3.52
CA ALA A 118 5.95 6.50 4.89
C ALA A 118 6.67 5.39 5.67
N HIS A 119 7.32 5.73 6.79
CA HIS A 119 7.82 4.70 7.71
C HIS A 119 6.82 4.51 8.85
N TYR A 120 6.66 3.27 9.31
CA TYR A 120 5.69 2.93 10.35
C TYR A 120 6.34 2.59 11.69
N ASP A 121 7.65 2.35 11.70
CA ASP A 121 8.42 2.13 12.91
C ASP A 121 8.71 3.46 13.63
N HIS A 122 8.99 3.35 14.93
CA HIS A 122 9.40 4.47 15.78
C HIS A 122 10.34 3.99 16.90
N GLU A 123 10.83 4.91 17.72
CA GLU A 123 11.70 4.73 18.88
C GLU A 123 11.24 3.77 19.99
N GLY A 124 10.03 3.22 19.98
CA GLY A 124 9.61 2.28 21.02
C GLY A 124 9.51 2.88 22.42
N MET A 125 9.99 2.15 23.42
CA MET A 125 10.05 2.62 24.82
C MET A 125 11.46 3.10 25.18
N ARG A 126 11.56 4.29 25.78
CA ARG A 126 12.82 4.85 26.30
C ARG A 126 12.59 5.38 27.71
N GLY A 127 13.40 4.95 28.68
CA GLY A 127 13.32 5.42 30.06
C GLY A 127 11.97 5.17 30.74
N GLY A 128 11.23 4.13 30.32
CA GLY A 128 9.89 3.81 30.83
C GLY A 128 8.75 4.63 30.20
N GLN A 129 9.06 5.50 29.23
CA GLN A 129 8.07 6.25 28.46
C GLN A 129 7.92 5.65 27.06
N ILE A 130 6.69 5.58 26.57
CA ILE A 130 6.39 5.19 25.18
C ILE A 130 6.58 6.41 24.28
N TRP A 131 7.28 6.21 23.17
CA TRP A 131 7.43 7.21 22.11
C TRP A 131 6.47 6.84 20.98
N ASN A 132 5.24 7.34 21.08
CA ASN A 132 4.11 6.90 20.26
C ASN A 132 4.26 7.22 18.76
N GLY A 133 4.92 8.32 18.42
CA GLY A 133 5.19 8.64 17.03
C GLY A 133 4.00 9.09 16.20
N ALA A 134 3.12 9.90 16.81
CA ALA A 134 1.96 10.42 16.12
C ALA A 134 2.35 11.19 14.85
N ASP A 135 3.27 12.13 14.95
CA ASP A 135 3.71 12.94 13.80
C ASP A 135 4.86 12.31 13.01
N ASP A 136 5.70 11.49 13.65
CA ASP A 136 6.90 10.90 13.05
C ASP A 136 6.90 9.37 13.14
N ASN A 137 6.00 8.62 12.52
CA ASN A 137 5.29 9.02 11.31
C ASN A 137 3.98 8.24 11.16
N ALA A 138 3.24 8.06 12.26
CA ALA A 138 1.88 7.52 12.15
C ALA A 138 1.01 8.39 11.25
N SER A 139 1.21 9.72 11.25
CA SER A 139 0.47 10.67 10.41
C SER A 139 0.66 10.39 8.92
N GLY A 140 1.89 10.13 8.47
CA GLY A 140 2.16 9.79 7.06
C GLY A 140 1.72 8.38 6.66
N VAL A 141 1.61 7.45 7.62
CA VAL A 141 1.05 6.12 7.36
C VAL A 141 -0.48 6.14 7.29
N ALA A 142 -1.12 7.01 8.07
CA ALA A 142 -2.57 7.13 8.14
C ALA A 142 -3.20 7.94 6.98
N GLY A 143 -2.41 8.79 6.32
CA GLY A 143 -2.87 9.75 5.30
C GLY A 143 -2.70 9.33 3.84
#